data_AF-A0A645CH66-F1
#
_entry.id   AF-A0A645CH66-F1
#
_cell.length_a   1.000
_cell.length_b   1.000
_cell.length_c   1.000
_cell.angle_alpha   90.00
_cell.angle_beta   90.00
_cell.angle_gamma   90.00
#
_symmetry.space_group_name_H-M   'P 1'
#
loop_
_entity.id
_entity.type
_entity.pdbx_description
1 polymer ?
#
loop_
_entity_poly.entity_id
_entity_poly.type
_entity_poly.pdbx_seq_one_letter_code
_entity_poly.pdbx_strand_id
1 'polypeptide(L)'
;MLLRAGEVVAGRDLARQRRGWDADDVVRPDHRLASGPGNLGTVLGLKLTDDGARLGDDFVLEPSDTPSRNVLMGPRTGITKAVDWPLRFWLAGEPSVSPYRRSPKAPRVAEDRL
;
A
#
# COMPACT_ATOMS: atom_id res chain seq x y z
N MET A 1 5.80 -11.27 -1.72
CA MET A 1 4.73 -10.34 -2.18
C MET A 1 4.66 -9.16 -1.21
N LEU A 2 4.23 -7.96 -1.62
CA LEU A 2 4.12 -6.79 -0.73
C LEU A 2 2.71 -6.19 -0.81
N LEU A 3 2.00 -6.11 0.31
CA LEU A 3 0.78 -5.32 0.44
C LEU A 3 1.14 -3.83 0.50
N ARG A 4 0.53 -3.04 -0.39
CA ARG A 4 0.94 -1.63 -0.60
C ARG A 4 -0.03 -0.61 -0.06
N ALA A 5 -1.30 -0.93 0.02
CA ALA A 5 -2.35 -0.08 0.52
C ALA A 5 -3.61 -0.91 0.78
N GLY A 6 -4.58 -0.33 1.48
CA GLY A 6 -5.92 -0.88 1.64
C GLY A 6 -6.89 0.20 2.09
N GLU A 7 -8.19 -0.09 1.97
CA GLU A 7 -9.23 0.72 2.62
C GLU A 7 -9.36 0.29 4.09
N VAL A 8 -9.45 1.26 5.01
CA VAL A 8 -9.82 0.98 6.40
C VAL A 8 -11.34 0.96 6.50
N VAL A 9 -11.92 -0.24 6.51
CA VAL A 9 -13.38 -0.44 6.55
C VAL A 9 -13.95 -0.45 7.97
N ALA A 10 -13.13 -0.82 8.97
CA ALA A 10 -13.48 -0.86 10.39
C ALA A 10 -12.31 -0.35 11.24
N GLY A 11 -12.59 0.13 12.46
CA GLY A 11 -11.55 0.62 13.38
C GLY A 11 -10.90 1.95 12.94
N ARG A 12 -11.64 2.82 12.24
CA ARG A 12 -11.12 4.09 11.68
C ARG A 12 -10.52 5.00 12.75
N ASP A 13 -11.13 5.11 13.93
CA ASP A 13 -10.63 5.96 15.01
C ASP A 13 -9.27 5.47 15.53
N LEU A 14 -9.13 4.16 15.74
CA LEU A 14 -7.84 3.56 16.10
C LEU A 14 -6.78 3.75 15.00
N ALA A 15 -7.18 3.64 13.73
CA ALA A 15 -6.29 3.91 12.61
C ALA A 15 -5.82 5.38 12.59
N ARG A 16 -6.71 6.35 12.83
CA ARG A 16 -6.38 7.78 12.94
C ARG A 16 -5.43 8.04 14.10
N GLN A 17 -5.71 7.47 15.27
CA GLN A 17 -4.84 7.56 16.44
C GLN A 17 -3.44 7.03 16.15
N ARG A 18 -3.34 5.83 15.56
CA ARG A 18 -2.05 5.21 15.17
C ARG A 18 -1.29 6.06 14.15
N ARG A 19 -2.01 6.77 13.28
CA ARG A 19 -1.43 7.72 12.31
C ARG A 19 -1.06 9.08 12.92
N GLY A 20 -1.40 9.32 14.19
CA GLY A 20 -1.23 10.61 14.86
C GLY A 20 -2.11 11.70 14.26
N TRP A 21 -3.19 11.35 13.57
CA TRP A 21 -4.01 12.32 12.86
C TRP A 21 -4.88 13.18 13.76
N ASP A 22 -5.09 12.75 15.00
CA ASP A 22 -5.83 13.51 16.02
C ASP A 22 -4.94 14.52 16.77
N ALA A 23 -3.64 14.57 16.45
CA ALA A 23 -2.66 15.42 17.12
C ALA A 23 -2.50 16.82 16.50
N ASP A 24 -3.10 17.08 15.34
CA ASP A 24 -3.07 18.38 14.66
C ASP A 24 -4.45 18.70 14.04
N ASP A 25 -4.69 19.96 13.68
CA ASP A 25 -5.95 20.42 13.07
C ASP A 25 -6.04 20.12 11.55
N VAL A 26 -5.15 19.27 11.00
CA VAL A 26 -5.13 18.99 9.56
C VAL A 26 -6.13 17.88 9.23
N VAL A 27 -7.23 18.29 8.58
CA VAL A 27 -8.21 17.35 8.05
C VAL A 27 -7.62 16.57 6.88
N ARG A 28 -7.59 15.24 7.02
CA ARG A 28 -7.08 14.30 6.02
C ARG A 28 -8.18 13.30 5.65
N PRO A 29 -8.32 12.94 4.36
CA PRO A 29 -9.36 12.01 3.97
C PRO A 29 -9.01 10.56 4.37
N ASP A 30 -9.98 9.82 4.88
CA ASP A 30 -9.77 8.49 5.45
C ASP A 30 -9.19 7.46 4.48
N HIS A 31 -9.44 7.59 3.17
CA HIS A 31 -8.81 6.71 2.17
C HIS A 31 -7.27 6.80 2.18
N ARG A 32 -6.69 7.84 2.82
CA ARG A 32 -5.23 7.98 3.01
C ARG A 32 -4.71 7.29 4.26
N LEU A 33 -5.56 6.72 5.13
CA LEU A 33 -5.16 6.06 6.38
C LEU A 33 -4.20 4.89 6.14
N ALA A 34 -4.44 4.09 5.11
CA ALA A 34 -3.56 2.99 4.73
C ALA A 34 -2.99 3.15 3.31
N SER A 35 -2.87 4.39 2.80
CA SER A 35 -2.32 4.64 1.48
C SER A 35 -0.79 4.62 1.50
N GLY A 36 -0.21 3.44 1.24
CA GLY A 36 1.24 3.19 1.24
C GLY A 36 1.63 2.09 2.22
N PRO A 37 2.71 1.32 1.95
CA PRO A 37 3.03 0.12 2.72
C PRO A 37 3.36 0.43 4.19
N GLY A 38 4.07 1.54 4.45
CA GLY A 38 4.33 2.00 5.82
C GLY A 38 3.05 2.40 6.55
N ASN A 39 2.17 3.16 5.89
CA ASN A 39 0.89 3.57 6.46
C ASN A 39 -0.01 2.36 6.76
N LEU A 40 -0.05 1.37 5.86
CA LEU A 40 -0.77 0.12 6.07
C LEU A 40 -0.26 -0.61 7.33
N GLY A 41 1.06 -0.76 7.46
CA GLY A 41 1.66 -1.37 8.66
C GLY A 41 1.33 -0.58 9.93
N THR A 42 1.41 0.76 9.89
CA THR A 42 1.06 1.61 11.02
C THR A 42 -0.39 1.45 11.46
N VAL A 43 -1.37 1.48 10.53
CA VAL A 43 -2.78 1.35 10.93
C VAL A 43 -3.13 -0.05 11.42
N LEU A 44 -2.45 -1.08 10.91
CA LEU A 44 -2.59 -2.45 11.41
C LEU A 44 -1.92 -2.62 12.79
N GLY A 45 -1.03 -1.70 13.17
CA GLY A 45 -0.29 -1.76 14.42
C GLY A 45 0.89 -2.74 14.36
N LEU A 46 1.39 -3.03 13.15
CA LEU A 46 2.52 -3.93 12.95
C LEU A 46 3.79 -3.37 13.58
N LYS A 47 4.52 -4.24 14.25
CA LYS A 47 5.82 -3.99 14.88
C LYS A 47 6.89 -4.83 14.20
N LEU A 48 8.16 -4.46 14.42
CA LEU A 48 9.28 -5.28 13.93
C LEU A 48 9.30 -6.69 14.54
N THR A 49 8.75 -6.85 15.75
CA THR A 49 8.62 -8.14 16.43
C THR A 49 7.64 -9.09 15.75
N ASP A 50 6.81 -8.59 14.83
CA ASP A 50 5.83 -9.39 14.10
C ASP A 50 6.46 -10.02 12.84
N ASP A 51 7.75 -9.75 12.57
CA ASP A 51 8.46 -10.40 11.48
C ASP A 51 8.54 -11.92 11.70
N GLY A 52 8.22 -12.69 10.65
CA GLY A 52 8.08 -14.14 10.72
C GLY A 52 6.77 -14.65 11.34
N ALA A 53 5.87 -13.78 11.80
CA ALA A 53 4.55 -14.20 12.27
C ALA A 53 3.78 -14.93 11.17
N ARG A 54 2.98 -15.93 11.59
CA ARG A 54 2.14 -16.70 10.67
C ARG A 54 0.85 -15.94 10.39
N LEU A 55 0.42 -15.99 9.13
CA LEU A 55 -0.92 -15.57 8.77
C LEU A 55 -1.91 -16.67 9.17
N GLY A 56 -3.04 -16.28 9.79
CA GLY A 56 -4.08 -17.16 10.31
C GLY A 56 -4.28 -17.06 11.82
N ASP A 57 -3.29 -16.56 12.56
CA ASP A 57 -3.38 -16.31 14.00
C ASP A 57 -3.80 -14.85 14.23
N ASP A 58 -2.90 -14.00 14.74
CA ASP A 58 -3.16 -12.58 14.99
C ASP A 58 -3.37 -11.75 13.70
N PHE A 59 -2.96 -12.29 12.55
CA PHE A 59 -3.09 -11.65 11.24
C PHE A 59 -3.80 -12.57 10.26
N VAL A 60 -5.06 -12.27 9.96
CA VAL A 60 -5.86 -13.08 9.05
C VAL A 60 -5.95 -12.39 7.68
N LEU A 61 -5.78 -13.18 6.61
CA LEU A 61 -6.13 -12.78 5.25
C LEU A 61 -7.34 -13.58 4.79
N GLU A 62 -8.45 -12.88 4.60
CA GLU A 62 -9.69 -13.47 4.11
C GLU A 62 -9.86 -13.12 2.62
N PRO A 63 -10.06 -14.13 1.75
CA PRO A 63 -10.39 -13.85 0.36
C PRO A 63 -11.78 -13.21 0.27
N SER A 64 -11.96 -12.27 -0.66
CA SER A 64 -13.29 -11.79 -0.99
C SER A 64 -14.07 -12.86 -1.75
N ASP A 65 -15.36 -13.03 -1.42
CA ASP A 65 -16.27 -13.92 -2.15
C ASP A 65 -16.47 -13.50 -3.61
N THR A 66 -16.16 -12.23 -3.94
CA THR A 66 -16.29 -11.69 -5.29
C THR A 66 -14.91 -11.39 -5.86
N PRO A 67 -14.55 -11.97 -7.03
CA PRO A 67 -13.32 -11.61 -7.72
C PRO A 67 -13.29 -10.12 -8.05
N SER A 68 -12.17 -9.48 -7.72
CA SER A 68 -11.93 -8.09 -8.10
C SER A 68 -11.94 -7.93 -9.62
N ARG A 69 -12.75 -6.99 -10.12
CA ARG A 69 -12.75 -6.58 -11.53
C ARG A 69 -11.81 -5.39 -11.73
N ASN A 70 -11.31 -5.21 -12.95
CA ASN A 70 -10.48 -4.05 -13.33
C ASN A 70 -9.17 -3.91 -12.53
N VAL A 71 -8.42 -5.01 -12.41
CA VAL A 71 -7.06 -4.97 -11.86
C VAL A 71 -6.12 -4.38 -12.90
N LEU A 72 -5.48 -3.28 -12.55
CA LEU A 72 -4.42 -2.65 -13.33
C LEU A 72 -3.05 -3.15 -12.88
N MET A 73 -2.09 -3.04 -13.78
CA MET A 73 -0.71 -3.50 -13.57
C MET A 73 0.28 -2.44 -14.07
N GLY A 74 1.43 -2.33 -13.42
CA GLY A 74 2.49 -1.44 -13.87
C GLY A 74 3.74 -1.45 -12.99
N PRO A 75 4.65 -0.49 -13.21
CA PRO A 75 5.91 -0.39 -12.49
C PRO A 75 5.75 -0.30 -10.96
N ARG A 76 6.69 -0.93 -10.26
CA ARG A 76 6.79 -0.84 -8.80
C ARG A 76 7.34 0.53 -8.39
N THR A 77 6.85 1.04 -7.27
CA THR A 77 7.19 2.36 -6.72
C THR A 77 8.43 2.28 -5.84
N GLY A 78 9.32 3.26 -5.96
CA GLY A 78 10.46 3.47 -5.06
C GLY A 78 11.63 2.48 -5.20
N ILE A 79 11.62 1.62 -6.22
CA ILE A 79 12.70 0.63 -6.44
C ILE A 79 13.75 1.13 -7.44
N THR A 80 14.94 0.53 -7.41
CA THR A 80 16.08 0.89 -8.28
C THR A 80 16.48 -0.21 -9.28
N LYS A 81 15.96 -1.43 -9.11
CA LYS A 81 16.23 -2.58 -9.99
C LYS A 81 14.95 -3.05 -10.65
N ALA A 82 15.02 -3.53 -11.90
CA ALA A 82 13.85 -4.01 -12.65
C ALA A 82 12.67 -3.01 -12.56
N VAL A 83 13.00 -1.73 -12.81
CA VAL A 83 12.14 -0.58 -12.54
C VAL A 83 10.96 -0.51 -13.50
N ASP A 84 11.12 -1.08 -14.69
CA ASP A 84 10.10 -1.10 -15.74
C ASP A 84 9.22 -2.36 -15.71
N TRP A 85 9.57 -3.33 -14.85
CA TRP A 85 8.81 -4.58 -14.76
C TRP A 85 7.44 -4.34 -14.13
N PRO A 86 6.35 -4.84 -14.75
CA PRO A 86 4.99 -4.53 -14.33
C PRO A 86 4.54 -5.45 -13.18
N LEU A 87 5.25 -5.40 -12.05
CA LEU A 87 5.01 -6.28 -10.90
C LEU A 87 4.30 -5.57 -9.74
N ARG A 88 3.54 -4.52 -10.05
CA ARG A 88 2.63 -3.86 -9.12
C ARG A 88 1.21 -4.00 -9.65
N PHE A 89 0.29 -4.40 -8.78
CA PHE A 89 -1.12 -4.61 -9.09
C PHE A 89 -1.98 -3.72 -8.20
N TRP A 90 -3.08 -3.20 -8.73
CA TRP A 90 -4.06 -2.39 -7.98
C TRP A 90 -5.43 -2.36 -8.65
N LEU A 91 -6.47 -1.99 -7.91
CA LEU A 91 -7.83 -1.82 -8.45
C LEU A 91 -7.94 -0.47 -9.16
N ALA A 92 -8.54 -0.45 -10.36
CA ALA A 92 -8.80 0.79 -11.09
C ALA A 92 -9.73 1.71 -10.28
N GLY A 93 -9.36 2.98 -10.13
CA GLY A 93 -10.15 3.99 -9.44
C GLY A 93 -10.14 3.91 -7.91
N GLU A 94 -9.48 2.92 -7.31
CA GLU A 94 -9.48 2.74 -5.85
C GLU A 94 -8.71 3.89 -5.14
N PRO A 95 -9.39 4.72 -4.32
CA PRO A 95 -8.80 5.94 -3.75
C PRO A 95 -7.65 5.69 -2.76
N SER A 96 -7.62 4.52 -2.11
CA SER A 96 -6.55 4.16 -1.18
C SER A 96 -5.21 3.86 -1.87
N VAL A 97 -5.21 3.61 -3.18
CA VAL A 97 -4.00 3.28 -3.94
C VAL A 97 -2.96 4.39 -3.82
N SER A 98 -1.79 4.05 -3.29
CA SER A 98 -0.68 5.00 -3.19
C SER A 98 -0.21 5.48 -4.57
N PRO A 99 0.18 6.75 -4.73
CA PRO A 99 0.64 7.26 -6.01
C PRO A 99 1.92 6.53 -6.45
N TYR A 100 2.09 6.35 -7.76
CA TYR A 100 3.38 5.89 -8.30
C TYR A 100 4.45 6.95 -8.01
N ARG A 101 5.58 6.52 -7.45
CA ARG A 101 6.77 7.36 -7.31
C ARG A 101 7.98 6.60 -7.86
N ARG A 102 8.60 7.14 -8.90
CA ARG A 102 9.87 6.62 -9.40
C ARG A 102 10.97 6.91 -8.38
N SER A 103 11.89 5.97 -8.18
CA SER A 103 13.07 6.27 -7.37
C SER A 103 13.94 7.29 -8.11
N PRO A 104 14.44 8.35 -7.45
CA PRO A 104 15.40 9.27 -8.06
C PRO A 104 16.72 8.57 -8.42
N LYS A 105 17.02 7.43 -7.77
CA LYS A 105 18.19 6.59 -8.04
C LYS A 105 17.94 5.51 -9.10
N ALA A 106 16.74 5.43 -9.68
CA ALA A 106 16.46 4.44 -10.71
C ALA A 106 17.21 4.80 -12.01
N PRO A 107 17.85 3.82 -12.67
CA PRO A 107 18.58 4.05 -13.92
C PRO A 107 17.65 4.71 -14.94
N ARG A 108 18.15 5.62 -15.78
CA ARG A 108 17.32 6.17 -16.87
C ARG A 108 16.88 5.01 -17.77
N VAL A 109 15.63 5.04 -18.20
CA VAL A 109 15.18 4.12 -19.25
C VAL A 109 16.01 4.50 -20.47
N ALA A 110 16.81 3.57 -21.00
CA ALA A 110 17.46 3.80 -22.28
C ALA A 110 16.36 3.91 -23.33
N GLU A 111 16.26 5.07 -23.98
CA GLU A 111 15.53 5.20 -25.24
C GLU A 111 16.30 4.38 -26.28
N ASP A 112 16.05 3.07 -26.37
CA ASP A 112 16.44 2.25 -27.53
C ASP A 112 15.88 0.83 -27.39
N ARG A 113 14.68 0.64 -27.93
CA ARG A 113 14.21 -0.59 -28.59
C ARG A 113 13.11 -0.22 -29.58
N LEU A 114 13.53 0.32 -30.72
CA LEU A 114 12.84 0.18 -32.00
C LEU A 114 13.72 -0.67 -32.91
#